data_AF-A0A4Q3FZV6-F1
#
_entry.id   AF-A0A4Q3FZV6-F1
#
_cell.length_a   1.000
_cell.length_b   1.000
_cell.length_c   1.000
_cell.angle_alpha   90.00
_cell.angle_beta   90.00
_cell.angle_gamma   90.00
#
_symmetry.space_group_name_H-M   'P 1'
#
loop_
_entity.id
_entity.type
_entity.pdbx_description
1 polymer ?
#
loop_
_entity_poly.entity_id
_entity_poly.type
_entity_poly.pdbx_seq_one_letter_code
_entity_poly.pdbx_strand_id
1 'polypeptide(L)'
;MLPTNWKLAMEAFQEGFHTPQTHPQLQAVSVNANDAFGPDFSGKPLNADLDGRATVNMHVDFMAKLSEGMDGMVHKTEVAVLEKLREMDVPDDSGQATMAFYGKAYEAVESDARARGADIFEFGKVAQEHPFHAVEFMFPHFFLLPMFGAMSAYRIRPLTPETCLFEIWSLVIRPEGEAFDTPSEPTMLPHDSQDFPEIPRQDYANLPLQQRGLHDLEFMRLASKHEGMISNYQRLVDGYLAGLDSPTLAKASQVVNSGFAAPILDIGF
;
A
#
# COMPACT_ATOMS: atom_id res chain seq x y z
N MET A 1 -11.25 -16.45 5.20
CA MET A 1 -11.63 -15.99 6.56
C MET A 1 -10.36 -15.90 7.38
N LEU A 2 -10.09 -14.77 8.01
CA LEU A 2 -8.88 -14.54 8.79
C LEU A 2 -9.20 -14.62 10.31
N PRO A 3 -8.47 -15.41 11.10
CA PRO A 3 -8.68 -15.54 12.54
C PRO A 3 -8.05 -14.37 13.32
N THR A 4 -8.53 -13.17 13.03
CA THR A 4 -8.10 -11.91 13.66
C THR A 4 -9.28 -10.93 13.74
N ASN A 5 -9.32 -10.10 14.78
CA ASN A 5 -10.26 -8.98 14.86
C ASN A 5 -10.08 -8.06 13.65
N TRP A 6 -11.18 -7.61 13.03
CA TRP A 6 -11.11 -6.76 11.85
C TRP A 6 -10.32 -5.46 12.07
N LYS A 7 -10.38 -4.86 13.27
CA LYS A 7 -9.62 -3.63 13.58
C LYS A 7 -8.13 -3.88 13.59
N LEU A 8 -7.68 -5.00 14.17
CA LEU A 8 -6.26 -5.37 14.14
C LEU A 8 -5.78 -5.63 12.70
N ALA A 9 -6.62 -6.30 11.90
CA ALA A 9 -6.34 -6.50 10.49
C ALA A 9 -6.31 -5.18 9.70
N MET A 10 -7.13 -4.18 10.06
CA MET A 10 -7.07 -2.82 9.50
C MET A 10 -5.76 -2.11 9.89
N GLU A 11 -5.39 -2.18 11.17
CA GLU A 11 -4.23 -1.47 11.72
C GLU A 11 -2.91 -1.87 11.04
N ALA A 12 -2.75 -3.14 10.66
CA ALA A 12 -1.59 -3.61 9.91
C ALA A 12 -1.40 -2.92 8.55
N PHE A 13 -2.44 -2.32 7.97
CA PHE A 13 -2.35 -1.54 6.73
C PHE A 13 -2.51 -0.04 6.99
N GLN A 14 -2.51 0.38 8.25
CA GLN A 14 -2.54 1.79 8.64
C GLN A 14 -1.18 2.31 9.15
N GLU A 15 -0.19 1.43 9.23
CA GLU A 15 1.19 1.76 9.53
C GLU A 15 2.12 0.96 8.61
N GLY A 16 3.29 1.54 8.26
CA GLY A 16 4.25 0.89 7.36
C GLY A 16 5.53 0.40 8.05
N PHE A 17 5.68 0.63 9.36
CA PHE A 17 6.87 0.28 10.14
C PHE A 17 7.10 -1.24 10.22
N HIS A 18 6.07 -2.08 10.11
CA HIS A 18 6.26 -3.53 10.02
C HIS A 18 6.87 -3.99 8.69
N THR A 19 6.79 -3.17 7.63
CA THR A 19 7.18 -3.55 6.25
C THR A 19 8.58 -4.16 6.19
N PRO A 20 9.61 -3.59 6.85
CA PRO A 20 10.95 -4.14 6.74
C PRO A 20 11.10 -5.55 7.32
N GLN A 21 10.29 -5.90 8.32
CA GLN A 21 10.33 -7.20 8.98
C GLN A 21 9.41 -8.23 8.31
N THR A 22 8.25 -7.79 7.83
CA THR A 22 7.22 -8.69 7.25
C THR A 22 7.45 -8.93 5.77
N HIS A 23 7.93 -7.92 5.04
CA HIS A 23 8.17 -7.95 3.60
C HIS A 23 9.65 -7.68 3.26
N PRO A 24 10.60 -8.49 3.77
CA PRO A 24 12.02 -8.26 3.55
C PRO A 24 12.41 -8.31 2.06
N GLN A 25 11.63 -9.01 1.23
CA GLN A 25 11.82 -9.05 -0.22
C GLN A 25 11.59 -7.68 -0.89
N LEU A 26 10.72 -6.83 -0.33
CA LEU A 26 10.53 -5.46 -0.83
C LEU A 26 11.73 -4.58 -0.42
N GLN A 27 12.19 -4.70 0.83
CA GLN A 27 13.36 -3.97 1.32
C GLN A 27 14.61 -4.24 0.50
N ALA A 28 14.81 -5.49 0.08
CA ALA A 28 15.97 -5.90 -0.72
C ALA A 28 16.09 -5.12 -2.04
N VAL A 29 14.98 -4.59 -2.57
CA VAL A 29 14.92 -3.84 -3.84
C VAL A 29 14.40 -2.41 -3.65
N SER A 30 14.33 -1.89 -2.42
CA SER A 30 13.98 -0.48 -2.18
C SER A 30 15.24 0.39 -2.19
N VAL A 31 15.27 1.43 -3.03
CA VAL A 31 16.31 2.46 -2.99
C VAL A 31 16.24 3.19 -1.66
N ASN A 32 17.38 3.35 -0.97
CA ASN A 32 17.47 3.90 0.39
C ASN A 32 16.40 3.30 1.33
N ALA A 33 16.34 1.97 1.42
CA ALA A 33 15.25 1.26 2.10
C ALA A 33 14.97 1.73 3.54
N ASN A 34 15.98 2.31 4.20
CA ASN A 34 15.91 2.82 5.57
C ASN A 34 15.32 4.24 5.71
N ASP A 35 15.09 4.99 4.63
CA ASP A 35 14.69 6.41 4.72
C ASP A 35 13.32 6.59 5.40
N ALA A 36 12.41 5.63 5.23
CA ALA A 36 11.05 5.72 5.76
C ALA A 36 10.97 5.43 7.28
N PHE A 37 11.74 4.46 7.77
CA PHE A 37 11.57 3.89 9.13
C PHE A 37 12.87 3.81 9.95
N GLY A 38 13.97 4.32 9.40
CA GLY A 38 15.30 4.24 10.00
C GLY A 38 15.99 2.90 9.72
N PRO A 39 17.27 2.78 10.12
CA PRO A 39 18.00 1.53 9.97
C PRO A 39 17.44 0.46 10.91
N ASP A 40 17.60 -0.80 10.50
CA ASP A 40 17.36 -1.95 11.38
C ASP A 40 18.33 -1.96 12.58
N PHE A 41 18.21 -2.96 13.44
CA PHE A 41 19.10 -3.15 14.59
C PHE A 41 20.58 -3.32 14.22
N SER A 42 20.91 -3.59 12.95
CA SER A 42 22.30 -3.65 12.48
C SER A 42 22.89 -2.25 12.24
N GLY A 43 22.06 -1.21 12.15
CA GLY A 43 22.47 0.17 11.92
C GLY A 43 23.00 0.43 10.52
N LYS A 44 22.94 -0.54 9.61
CA LYS A 44 23.53 -0.43 8.27
C LYS A 44 22.55 0.21 7.29
N PRO A 45 22.98 1.22 6.51
CA PRO A 45 22.18 1.73 5.40
C PRO A 45 21.98 0.61 4.37
N LEU A 46 20.71 0.28 4.08
CA LEU A 46 20.33 -0.67 3.06
C LEU A 46 20.10 0.07 1.74
N ASN A 47 20.70 -0.43 0.66
CA ASN A 47 20.54 0.11 -0.69
C ASN A 47 20.79 1.62 -0.80
N ALA A 48 21.76 2.13 -0.03
CA ALA A 48 22.20 3.51 -0.07
C ALA A 48 23.42 3.70 -0.98
N ASP A 49 23.74 4.95 -1.29
CA ASP A 49 24.93 5.35 -2.05
C ASP A 49 25.05 4.67 -3.44
N LEU A 50 23.90 4.36 -4.04
CA LEU A 50 23.81 3.81 -5.39
C LEU A 50 24.18 4.89 -6.43
N ASP A 51 24.84 4.47 -7.51
CA ASP A 51 24.93 5.31 -8.70
C ASP A 51 23.58 5.38 -9.43
N GLY A 52 23.44 6.35 -10.34
CA GLY A 52 22.21 6.54 -11.07
C GLY A 52 21.66 5.29 -11.75
N ARG A 53 22.50 4.52 -12.45
CA ARG A 53 22.05 3.32 -13.18
C ARG A 53 21.57 2.24 -12.22
N ALA A 54 22.29 2.01 -11.12
CA ALA A 54 21.89 1.08 -10.07
C ALA A 54 20.56 1.52 -9.42
N THR A 55 20.38 2.82 -9.17
CA THR A 55 19.12 3.38 -8.66
C THR A 55 17.95 3.11 -9.60
N VAL A 56 18.09 3.36 -10.91
CA VAL A 56 17.04 3.08 -11.90
C VAL A 56 16.72 1.59 -11.96
N ASN A 57 17.74 0.74 -12.04
CA ASN A 57 17.55 -0.71 -12.08
C ASN A 57 16.80 -1.22 -10.84
N MET A 58 17.13 -0.69 -9.67
CA MET A 58 16.49 -1.07 -8.42
C MET A 58 15.03 -0.59 -8.35
N HIS A 59 14.71 0.61 -8.85
CA HIS A 59 13.31 1.03 -8.97
C HIS A 59 12.52 0.10 -9.91
N VAL A 60 13.09 -0.33 -11.05
CA VAL A 60 12.44 -1.29 -11.93
C VAL A 60 12.22 -2.64 -11.22
N ASP A 61 13.23 -3.13 -10.48
CA ASP A 61 13.13 -4.36 -9.68
C ASP A 61 12.04 -4.26 -8.60
N PHE A 62 11.91 -3.10 -7.94
CA PHE A 62 10.86 -2.82 -6.98
C PHE A 62 9.47 -2.90 -7.60
N MET A 63 9.26 -2.26 -8.76
CA MET A 63 7.98 -2.30 -9.46
C MET A 63 7.62 -3.71 -9.95
N ALA A 64 8.62 -4.47 -10.42
CA ALA A 64 8.44 -5.87 -10.76
C ALA A 64 8.04 -6.69 -9.53
N LYS A 65 8.70 -6.47 -8.38
CA LYS A 65 8.40 -7.17 -7.13
C LYS A 65 6.99 -6.86 -6.60
N LEU A 66 6.53 -5.61 -6.72
CA LEU A 66 5.14 -5.24 -6.39
C LEU A 66 4.12 -5.92 -7.32
N SER A 67 4.48 -6.15 -8.58
CA SER A 67 3.60 -6.81 -9.55
C SER A 67 3.43 -8.31 -9.27
N GLU A 68 4.47 -8.97 -8.76
CA GLU A 68 4.51 -10.43 -8.60
C GLU A 68 3.29 -11.00 -7.84
N GLY A 69 2.63 -11.99 -8.46
CA GLY A 69 1.54 -12.76 -7.87
C GLY A 69 0.14 -12.15 -8.03
N MET A 70 0.00 -10.82 -7.92
CA MET A 70 -1.32 -10.16 -8.03
C MET A 70 -1.53 -9.37 -9.32
N ASP A 71 -0.46 -8.91 -9.98
CA ASP A 71 -0.53 -7.77 -10.91
C ASP A 71 -1.26 -6.56 -10.25
N GLY A 72 -1.13 -6.44 -8.92
CA GLY A 72 -1.82 -5.46 -8.07
C GLY A 72 -0.84 -4.38 -7.63
N MET A 73 -1.27 -3.12 -7.63
CA MET A 73 -0.42 -1.90 -7.62
C MET A 73 0.34 -1.65 -8.93
N VAL A 74 1.04 -2.64 -9.47
CA VAL A 74 1.71 -2.55 -10.78
C VAL A 74 1.28 -3.72 -11.66
N HIS A 75 0.65 -3.44 -12.80
CA HIS A 75 0.23 -4.49 -13.72
C HIS A 75 1.41 -4.92 -14.60
N LYS A 76 1.48 -6.21 -14.98
CA LYS A 76 2.57 -6.76 -15.81
C LYS A 76 2.84 -6.01 -17.12
N THR A 77 1.83 -5.36 -17.72
CA THR A 77 2.03 -4.53 -18.91
C THR A 77 2.83 -3.27 -18.59
N GLU A 78 2.61 -2.70 -17.41
CA GLU A 78 3.36 -1.54 -16.90
C GLU A 78 4.80 -1.98 -16.59
N VAL A 79 5.01 -3.13 -15.95
CA VAL A 79 6.35 -3.71 -15.74
C VAL A 79 7.10 -3.85 -17.07
N ALA A 80 6.47 -4.38 -18.12
CA ALA A 80 7.09 -4.52 -19.43
C ALA A 80 7.50 -3.19 -20.08
N VAL A 81 6.82 -2.09 -19.73
CA VAL A 81 7.21 -0.73 -20.13
C VAL A 81 8.40 -0.25 -19.29
N LEU A 82 8.33 -0.42 -17.98
CA LEU A 82 9.36 0.01 -17.03
C LEU A 82 10.71 -0.70 -17.26
N GLU A 83 10.69 -1.97 -17.65
CA GLU A 83 11.89 -2.73 -18.02
C GLU A 83 12.70 -2.05 -19.14
N LYS A 84 12.05 -1.35 -20.06
CA LYS A 84 12.73 -0.59 -21.13
C LYS A 84 13.47 0.64 -20.60
N LEU A 85 13.09 1.15 -19.43
CA LEU A 85 13.71 2.32 -18.81
C LEU A 85 15.06 2.01 -18.18
N ARG A 86 15.44 0.73 -18.03
CA ARG A 86 16.80 0.35 -17.58
C ARG A 86 17.90 0.95 -18.45
N GLU A 87 17.61 1.22 -19.72
CA GLU A 87 18.53 1.78 -20.71
C GLU A 87 18.38 3.31 -20.91
N MET A 88 17.57 3.99 -20.09
CA MET A 88 17.37 5.45 -20.21
C MET A 88 18.67 6.21 -19.95
N ASP A 89 18.76 7.48 -20.37
CA ASP A 89 19.82 8.37 -19.89
C ASP A 89 19.59 8.68 -18.41
N VAL A 90 20.62 8.52 -17.57
CA VAL A 90 20.50 8.63 -16.10
C VAL A 90 21.52 9.63 -15.55
N PRO A 91 21.10 10.58 -14.69
CA PRO A 91 22.01 11.38 -13.89
C PRO A 91 22.81 10.50 -12.91
N ASP A 92 24.08 10.83 -12.64
CA ASP A 92 24.90 10.03 -11.72
C ASP A 92 24.39 10.08 -10.26
N ASP A 93 23.74 11.18 -9.84
CA ASP A 93 23.19 11.35 -8.50
C ASP A 93 21.90 10.52 -8.31
N SER A 94 21.85 9.70 -7.25
CA SER A 94 20.72 8.81 -6.95
C SER A 94 19.38 9.53 -6.77
N GLY A 95 19.39 10.71 -6.14
CA GLY A 95 18.17 11.51 -5.95
C GLY A 95 17.62 12.00 -7.30
N GLN A 96 18.50 12.56 -8.13
CA GLN A 96 18.14 12.98 -9.50
C GLN A 96 17.73 11.82 -10.39
N ALA A 97 18.39 10.67 -10.27
CA ALA A 97 18.04 9.44 -10.99
C ALA A 97 16.65 8.93 -10.59
N THR A 98 16.30 8.97 -9.30
CA THR A 98 14.95 8.63 -8.82
C THR A 98 13.90 9.56 -9.43
N MET A 99 14.14 10.87 -9.40
CA MET A 99 13.21 11.85 -10.00
C MET A 99 13.06 11.64 -11.52
N ALA A 100 14.17 11.40 -12.22
CA ALA A 100 14.17 11.13 -13.66
C ALA A 100 13.41 9.84 -14.00
N PHE A 101 13.61 8.78 -13.20
CA PHE A 101 12.90 7.51 -13.35
C PHE A 101 11.39 7.71 -13.25
N TYR A 102 10.89 8.29 -12.17
CA TYR A 102 9.44 8.47 -11.99
C TYR A 102 8.82 9.36 -13.06
N GLY A 103 9.49 10.45 -13.44
CA GLY A 103 9.04 11.31 -14.54
C GLY A 103 8.90 10.54 -15.86
N LYS A 104 9.88 9.69 -16.19
CA LYS A 104 9.84 8.86 -17.40
C LYS A 104 8.89 7.68 -17.31
N ALA A 105 8.75 7.08 -16.14
CA ALA A 105 7.80 6.00 -15.86
C ALA A 105 6.37 6.47 -16.10
N TYR A 106 5.99 7.63 -15.56
CA TYR A 106 4.68 8.23 -15.79
C TYR A 106 4.42 8.47 -17.28
N GLU A 107 5.34 9.13 -17.98
CA GLU A 107 5.21 9.40 -19.42
C GLU A 107 5.07 8.10 -20.24
N ALA A 108 5.92 7.11 -19.97
CA ALA A 108 5.98 5.87 -20.75
C ALA A 108 4.76 4.97 -20.52
N VAL A 109 4.34 4.79 -19.26
CA VAL A 109 3.17 3.95 -18.93
C VAL A 109 1.89 4.59 -19.45
N GLU A 110 1.74 5.91 -19.32
CA GLU A 110 0.61 6.67 -19.85
C GLU A 110 0.54 6.56 -21.39
N SER A 111 1.68 6.71 -22.07
CA SER A 111 1.77 6.59 -23.53
C SER A 111 1.41 5.18 -24.01
N ASP A 112 1.94 4.14 -23.38
CA ASP A 112 1.64 2.74 -23.69
C ASP A 112 0.15 2.43 -23.49
N ALA A 113 -0.42 2.86 -22.36
CA ALA A 113 -1.83 2.65 -22.05
C ALA A 113 -2.75 3.30 -23.08
N ARG A 114 -2.49 4.56 -23.47
CA ARG A 114 -3.25 5.24 -24.52
C ARG A 114 -3.06 4.62 -25.90
N ALA A 115 -1.86 4.16 -26.23
CA ALA A 115 -1.59 3.46 -27.49
C ALA A 115 -2.39 2.15 -27.59
N ARG A 116 -2.67 1.49 -26.46
CA ARG A 116 -3.58 0.34 -26.36
C ARG A 116 -5.06 0.71 -26.33
N GLY A 117 -5.40 2.00 -26.24
CA GLY A 117 -6.78 2.50 -26.21
C GLY A 117 -7.42 2.53 -24.82
N ALA A 118 -6.63 2.49 -23.74
CA ALA A 118 -7.14 2.66 -22.38
C ALA A 118 -7.40 4.14 -22.07
N ASP A 119 -8.52 4.42 -21.39
CA ASP A 119 -8.85 5.76 -20.88
C ASP A 119 -8.12 6.01 -19.55
N ILE A 120 -6.81 6.29 -19.65
CA ILE A 120 -5.94 6.53 -18.50
C ILE A 120 -5.82 8.03 -18.18
N PHE A 121 -5.79 8.36 -16.90
CA PHE A 121 -5.56 9.71 -16.40
C PHE A 121 -4.09 10.13 -16.56
N GLU A 122 -3.83 11.44 -16.46
CA GLU A 122 -2.49 12.03 -16.61
C GLU A 122 -1.69 11.86 -15.31
N PHE A 123 -0.83 10.84 -15.22
CA PHE A 123 -0.10 10.51 -13.99
C PHE A 123 0.78 11.66 -13.52
N GLY A 124 1.52 12.28 -14.46
CA GLY A 124 2.43 13.38 -14.14
C GLY A 124 1.71 14.61 -13.60
N LYS A 125 0.48 14.88 -14.05
CA LYS A 125 -0.35 15.97 -13.54
C LYS A 125 -0.87 15.64 -12.14
N VAL A 126 -1.43 14.45 -11.94
CA VAL A 126 -1.94 14.01 -10.63
C VAL A 126 -0.85 14.05 -9.57
N ALA A 127 0.36 13.56 -9.89
CA ALA A 127 1.50 13.57 -8.98
C ALA A 127 2.00 14.98 -8.62
N GLN A 128 1.69 16.01 -9.42
CA GLN A 128 2.01 17.41 -9.12
C GLN A 128 0.90 18.10 -8.32
N GLU A 129 -0.36 17.74 -8.55
CA GLU A 129 -1.54 18.36 -7.92
C GLU A 129 -1.91 17.73 -6.58
N HIS A 130 -1.53 16.47 -6.36
CA HIS A 130 -1.91 15.69 -5.19
C HIS A 130 -0.72 14.94 -4.59
N PRO A 131 -0.64 14.84 -3.25
CA PRO A 131 0.34 13.98 -2.61
C PRO A 131 0.06 12.51 -2.98
N PHE A 132 1.14 11.74 -3.18
CA PHE A 132 1.04 10.31 -3.38
C PHE A 132 1.07 9.58 -2.04
N HIS A 133 0.13 8.66 -1.83
CA HIS A 133 0.19 7.68 -0.76
C HIS A 133 0.20 6.27 -1.35
N ALA A 134 1.15 5.44 -0.91
CA ALA A 134 1.21 4.03 -1.31
C ALA A 134 0.01 3.21 -0.78
N VAL A 135 -0.68 3.72 0.25
CA VAL A 135 -1.91 3.17 0.80
C VAL A 135 -2.87 4.33 1.07
N GLU A 136 -4.05 4.27 0.46
CA GLU A 136 -5.17 5.17 0.71
C GLU A 136 -6.20 4.46 1.57
N PHE A 137 -6.39 4.92 2.81
CA PHE A 137 -7.43 4.41 3.69
C PHE A 137 -8.76 5.14 3.48
N MET A 138 -9.84 4.37 3.35
CA MET A 138 -11.21 4.85 3.28
C MET A 138 -12.02 4.21 4.41
N PHE A 139 -12.38 5.04 5.39
CA PHE A 139 -13.25 4.64 6.49
C PHE A 139 -14.59 4.10 5.94
N PRO A 140 -15.13 2.99 6.50
CA PRO A 140 -14.67 2.32 7.71
C PRO A 140 -13.62 1.22 7.51
N HIS A 141 -13.53 0.61 6.33
CA HIS A 141 -12.84 -0.68 6.19
C HIS A 141 -12.35 -0.99 4.77
N PHE A 142 -11.90 0.03 4.03
CA PHE A 142 -11.44 -0.14 2.65
C PHE A 142 -10.07 0.51 2.46
N PHE A 143 -9.21 -0.13 1.68
CA PHE A 143 -7.93 0.42 1.26
C PHE A 143 -7.80 0.33 -0.25
N LEU A 144 -7.15 1.33 -0.83
CA LEU A 144 -6.70 1.31 -2.22
C LEU A 144 -5.19 1.60 -2.24
N LEU A 145 -4.44 0.78 -2.95
CA LEU A 145 -2.99 0.85 -3.03
C LEU A 145 -2.62 1.13 -4.49
N PRO A 146 -2.54 2.41 -4.90
CA PRO A 146 -2.17 2.78 -6.26
C PRO A 146 -0.65 2.81 -6.46
N MET A 147 -0.21 2.62 -7.71
CA MET A 147 1.15 2.99 -8.15
C MET A 147 1.13 3.74 -9.48
N PHE A 148 0.50 3.16 -10.49
CA PHE A 148 0.28 3.77 -11.81
C PHE A 148 -1.21 3.68 -12.20
N GLY A 149 -1.55 2.93 -13.26
CA GLY A 149 -2.92 2.66 -13.68
C GLY A 149 -3.52 1.42 -13.02
N ALA A 150 -2.69 0.59 -12.38
CA ALA A 150 -3.10 -0.54 -11.57
C ALA A 150 -3.15 -0.19 -10.08
N MET A 151 -4.02 -0.90 -9.35
CA MET A 151 -4.25 -0.73 -7.92
C MET A 151 -4.55 -2.07 -7.27
N SER A 152 -4.06 -2.28 -6.05
CA SER A 152 -4.63 -3.32 -5.17
C SER A 152 -5.74 -2.69 -4.33
N ALA A 153 -6.84 -3.41 -4.12
CA ALA A 153 -7.91 -2.99 -3.23
C ALA A 153 -8.11 -4.03 -2.13
N TYR A 154 -8.21 -3.57 -0.88
CA TYR A 154 -8.48 -4.43 0.28
C TYR A 154 -9.77 -4.01 0.98
N ARG A 155 -10.55 -4.98 1.44
CA ARG A 155 -11.74 -4.74 2.28
C ARG A 155 -11.77 -5.73 3.43
N ILE A 156 -11.94 -5.20 4.65
CA ILE A 156 -11.81 -6.01 5.88
C ILE A 156 -13.09 -5.89 6.71
N ARG A 157 -13.94 -6.91 6.70
CA ARG A 157 -15.27 -6.86 7.35
C ARG A 157 -15.31 -7.68 8.64
N PRO A 158 -15.91 -7.16 9.72
CA PRO A 158 -16.09 -7.92 10.96
C PRO A 158 -16.98 -9.14 10.73
N LEU A 159 -16.62 -10.27 11.34
CA LEU A 159 -17.51 -11.43 11.51
C LEU A 159 -17.81 -11.67 12.99
N THR A 160 -16.77 -11.70 13.81
CA THR A 160 -16.85 -11.84 15.27
C THR A 160 -15.80 -10.94 15.92
N PRO A 161 -15.73 -10.85 17.26
CA PRO A 161 -14.63 -10.17 17.94
C PRO A 161 -13.23 -10.75 17.63
N GLU A 162 -13.15 -11.98 17.10
CA GLU A 162 -11.89 -12.71 16.88
C GLU A 162 -11.67 -13.09 15.40
N THR A 163 -12.58 -12.72 14.50
CA THR A 163 -12.49 -13.12 13.08
C THR A 163 -13.02 -12.04 12.14
N CYS A 164 -12.45 -11.99 10.94
CA CYS A 164 -12.89 -11.09 9.87
C CYS A 164 -12.85 -11.75 8.49
N LEU A 165 -13.56 -11.14 7.55
CA LEU A 165 -13.38 -11.38 6.12
C LEU A 165 -12.35 -10.38 5.60
N PHE A 166 -11.23 -10.89 5.11
CA PHE A 166 -10.24 -10.12 4.37
C PHE A 166 -10.43 -10.43 2.88
N GLU A 167 -10.72 -9.41 2.09
CA GLU A 167 -10.93 -9.50 0.65
C GLU A 167 -9.85 -8.68 -0.06
N ILE A 168 -9.28 -9.23 -1.13
CA ILE A 168 -8.27 -8.56 -1.97
C ILE A 168 -8.70 -8.61 -3.44
N TRP A 169 -8.48 -7.51 -4.16
CA TRP A 169 -8.72 -7.41 -5.60
C TRP A 169 -7.54 -6.73 -6.29
N SER A 170 -7.23 -7.19 -7.50
CA SER A 170 -6.37 -6.46 -8.44
C SER A 170 -7.25 -5.67 -9.39
N LEU A 171 -7.04 -4.36 -9.43
CA LEU A 171 -7.77 -3.43 -10.27
C LEU A 171 -6.82 -2.87 -11.33
N VAL A 172 -7.28 -2.81 -12.58
CA VAL A 172 -6.49 -2.25 -13.68
C VAL A 172 -7.41 -1.54 -14.66
N ILE A 173 -6.99 -0.37 -15.11
CA ILE A 173 -7.67 0.38 -16.16
C ILE A 173 -7.33 -0.26 -17.51
N ARG A 174 -8.35 -0.80 -18.19
CA ARG A 174 -8.22 -1.49 -19.48
C ARG A 174 -8.89 -0.69 -20.62
N PRO A 175 -8.47 -0.88 -21.88
CA PRO A 175 -9.25 -0.46 -23.05
C PRO A 175 -10.65 -1.07 -23.04
N GLU A 176 -11.66 -0.31 -23.47
CA GLU A 176 -13.08 -0.71 -23.44
C GLU A 176 -13.36 -2.02 -24.21
N GLY A 177 -12.59 -2.29 -25.27
CA GLY A 177 -12.72 -3.49 -26.10
C GLY A 177 -11.83 -4.67 -25.70
N GLU A 178 -11.02 -4.56 -24.64
CA GLU A 178 -10.16 -5.66 -24.20
C GLU A 178 -11.00 -6.74 -23.51
N ALA A 179 -11.04 -7.95 -24.08
CA ALA A 179 -11.71 -9.08 -23.45
C ALA A 179 -10.99 -9.45 -22.14
N PHE A 180 -11.71 -9.37 -21.03
CA PHE A 180 -11.23 -9.75 -19.71
C PHE A 180 -12.30 -10.52 -18.96
N ASP A 181 -11.89 -11.58 -18.27
CA ASP A 181 -12.77 -12.34 -17.40
C ASP A 181 -12.81 -11.66 -16.02
N THR A 182 -13.71 -10.68 -15.88
CA THR A 182 -13.90 -9.99 -14.60
C THR A 182 -14.51 -10.97 -13.60
N PRO A 183 -13.85 -11.27 -12.46
CA PRO A 183 -14.42 -12.15 -11.45
C PRO A 183 -15.77 -11.61 -10.96
N SER A 184 -16.84 -12.38 -11.13
CA SER A 184 -18.19 -12.00 -10.66
C SER A 184 -18.42 -12.33 -9.19
N GLU A 185 -17.63 -13.25 -8.63
CA GLU A 185 -17.72 -13.71 -7.24
C GLU A 185 -16.31 -13.87 -6.63
N PRO A 186 -16.16 -13.64 -5.32
CA PRO A 186 -14.87 -13.82 -4.66
C PRO A 186 -14.51 -15.31 -4.57
N THR A 187 -13.24 -15.63 -4.84
CA THR A 187 -12.70 -16.97 -4.56
C THR A 187 -12.40 -17.07 -3.06
N MET A 188 -13.10 -17.96 -2.37
CA MET A 188 -12.93 -18.15 -0.93
C MET A 188 -11.76 -19.11 -0.65
N LEU A 189 -10.71 -18.58 -0.03
CA LEU A 189 -9.53 -19.35 0.38
C LEU A 189 -9.39 -19.41 1.91
N PRO A 190 -8.86 -20.51 2.46
CA PRO A 190 -8.30 -20.54 3.82
C PRO A 190 -7.20 -19.48 3.97
N HIS A 191 -7.10 -18.83 5.14
CA HIS A 191 -6.12 -17.74 5.35
C HIS A 191 -4.66 -18.15 5.13
N ASP A 192 -4.35 -19.42 5.34
CA ASP A 192 -3.04 -20.05 5.21
C ASP A 192 -2.84 -20.71 3.83
N SER A 193 -3.78 -20.50 2.90
CA SER A 193 -3.67 -21.00 1.54
C SER A 193 -2.41 -20.48 0.85
N GLN A 194 -1.75 -21.39 0.14
CA GLN A 194 -0.58 -21.07 -0.68
C GLN A 194 -0.97 -20.40 -2.00
N ASP A 195 -2.26 -20.40 -2.35
CA ASP A 195 -2.80 -19.76 -3.55
C ASP A 195 -2.87 -18.23 -3.43
N PHE A 196 -2.75 -17.71 -2.20
CA PHE A 196 -2.53 -16.28 -2.03
C PHE A 196 -1.12 -15.88 -2.51
N PRO A 197 -0.96 -14.65 -3.03
CA PRO A 197 0.33 -14.06 -3.32
C PRO A 197 1.22 -13.95 -2.07
N GLU A 198 2.54 -13.85 -2.26
CA GLU A 198 3.51 -13.88 -1.16
C GLU A 198 3.27 -12.78 -0.11
N ILE A 199 3.07 -11.53 -0.53
CA ILE A 199 2.89 -10.39 0.37
C ILE A 199 1.67 -10.58 1.30
N PRO A 200 0.43 -10.78 0.80
CA PRO A 200 -0.72 -11.05 1.67
C PRO A 200 -0.53 -12.26 2.60
N ARG A 201 0.15 -13.32 2.14
CA ARG A 201 0.42 -14.50 2.99
C ARG A 201 1.26 -14.17 4.21
N GLN A 202 2.24 -13.27 4.07
CA GLN A 202 3.09 -12.84 5.18
C GLN A 202 2.24 -12.13 6.25
N ASP A 203 1.32 -11.26 5.83
CA ASP A 203 0.38 -10.59 6.74
C ASP A 203 -0.58 -11.57 7.42
N TYR A 204 -1.15 -12.49 6.63
CA TYR A 204 -2.11 -13.47 7.14
C TYR A 204 -1.49 -14.48 8.11
N ALA A 205 -0.17 -14.72 8.01
CA ALA A 205 0.56 -15.51 8.98
C ALA A 205 0.80 -14.74 10.31
N ASN A 206 1.02 -13.43 10.23
CA ASN A 206 1.33 -12.58 11.39
C ASN A 206 0.10 -12.18 12.20
N LEU A 207 -0.99 -11.78 11.53
CA LEU A 207 -2.18 -11.21 12.16
C LEU A 207 -2.83 -12.11 13.24
N PRO A 208 -2.95 -13.44 13.05
CA PRO A 208 -3.49 -14.32 14.10
C PRO A 208 -2.56 -14.43 15.30
N LEU A 209 -1.24 -14.34 15.10
CA LEU A 209 -0.25 -14.36 16.17
C LEU A 209 -0.30 -13.07 16.98
N GLN A 210 -0.46 -11.92 16.32
CA GLN A 210 -0.65 -10.64 16.99
C GLN A 210 -1.92 -10.64 17.85
N GLN A 211 -3.07 -11.09 17.30
CA GLN A 211 -4.32 -11.22 18.05
C GLN A 211 -4.13 -12.05 19.33
N ARG A 212 -3.44 -13.20 19.22
CA ARG A 212 -3.11 -14.04 20.38
C ARG A 212 -2.27 -13.33 21.43
N GLY A 213 -1.28 -12.53 21.00
CA GLY A 213 -0.46 -11.74 21.92
C GLY A 213 -1.26 -10.65 22.64
N LEU A 214 -2.21 -10.01 21.95
CA LEU A 214 -3.05 -8.95 22.53
C LEU A 214 -3.97 -9.45 23.66
N HIS A 215 -4.36 -10.73 23.66
CA HIS A 215 -5.16 -11.32 24.75
C HIS A 215 -4.46 -11.29 26.11
N ASP A 216 -3.13 -11.25 26.14
CA ASP A 216 -2.30 -11.23 27.37
C ASP A 216 -1.57 -9.89 27.52
N LEU A 217 -1.91 -8.88 26.71
CA LEU A 217 -1.26 -7.58 26.74
C LEU A 217 -1.96 -6.64 27.73
N GLU A 218 -1.22 -6.14 28.71
CA GLU A 218 -1.74 -5.20 29.71
C GLU A 218 -1.78 -3.76 29.19
N PHE A 219 -0.80 -3.36 28.39
CA PHE A 219 -0.63 -1.96 27.98
C PHE A 219 0.11 -1.79 26.64
N MET A 220 -0.35 -0.84 25.82
CA MET A 220 0.29 -0.40 24.58
C MET A 220 0.16 1.11 24.42
N ARG A 221 1.11 1.74 23.71
CA ARG A 221 0.99 3.10 23.19
C ARG A 221 1.33 3.12 21.71
N LEU A 222 0.57 3.91 20.97
CA LEU A 222 0.89 4.23 19.58
C LEU A 222 2.07 5.22 19.52
N ALA A 223 2.94 5.01 18.55
CA ALA A 223 4.02 5.90 18.17
C ALA A 223 3.45 7.17 17.54
N SER A 224 3.65 8.31 18.21
CA SER A 224 3.09 9.60 17.80
C SER A 224 3.54 10.11 16.43
N LYS A 225 4.60 9.53 15.84
CA LYS A 225 5.15 9.91 14.54
C LYS A 225 4.73 9.01 13.38
N HIS A 226 4.42 7.73 13.64
CA HIS A 226 4.22 6.74 12.57
C HIS A 226 2.82 6.10 12.59
N GLU A 227 2.12 6.16 13.72
CA GLU A 227 0.83 5.49 13.93
C GLU A 227 -0.33 6.50 14.12
N GLY A 228 -0.20 7.71 13.56
CA GLY A 228 -1.23 8.74 13.66
C GLY A 228 -2.52 8.35 12.93
N MET A 229 -2.43 7.67 11.78
CA MET A 229 -3.62 7.14 11.10
C MET A 229 -4.40 6.14 11.98
N ILE A 230 -3.70 5.22 12.68
CA ILE A 230 -4.34 4.30 13.65
C ILE A 230 -5.03 5.09 14.75
N SER A 231 -4.36 6.10 15.31
CA SER A 231 -4.94 6.95 16.35
C SER A 231 -6.19 7.69 15.88
N ASN A 232 -6.15 8.28 14.68
CA ASN A 232 -7.27 9.01 14.09
C ASN A 232 -8.46 8.07 13.81
N TYR A 233 -8.17 6.88 13.28
CA TYR A 233 -9.16 5.82 13.04
C TYR A 233 -9.87 5.38 14.34
N GLN A 234 -9.11 5.02 15.37
CA GLN A 234 -9.69 4.58 16.65
C GLN A 234 -10.49 5.69 17.34
N ARG A 235 -10.00 6.95 17.31
CA ARG A 235 -10.76 8.09 17.85
C ARG A 235 -12.09 8.29 17.12
N LEU A 236 -12.12 8.15 15.78
CA LEU A 236 -13.39 8.21 15.06
C LEU A 236 -14.34 7.08 15.46
N VAL A 237 -13.83 5.85 15.62
CA VAL A 237 -14.61 4.71 16.14
C VAL A 237 -15.18 5.02 17.53
N ASP A 238 -14.39 5.60 18.44
CA ASP A 238 -14.84 6.03 19.76
C ASP A 238 -15.97 7.05 19.67
N GLY A 239 -15.91 7.99 18.71
CA GLY A 239 -16.98 8.94 18.45
C GLY A 239 -18.31 8.27 18.05
N TYR A 240 -18.24 7.24 17.19
CA TYR A 240 -19.43 6.44 16.84
C TYR A 240 -19.97 5.67 18.06
N LEU A 241 -19.09 5.08 18.87
CA LEU A 241 -19.47 4.35 20.07
C LEU A 241 -20.08 5.24 21.15
N ALA A 242 -19.60 6.48 21.26
CA ALA A 242 -20.13 7.50 22.17
C ALA A 242 -21.47 8.09 21.70
N GLY A 243 -21.91 7.80 20.47
CA GLY A 243 -23.16 8.29 19.91
C GLY A 243 -23.13 9.79 19.57
N LEU A 244 -21.98 10.31 19.12
CA LEU A 244 -21.88 11.68 18.63
C LEU A 244 -22.80 11.91 17.41
N ASP A 245 -23.17 13.16 17.14
CA ASP A 245 -24.10 13.49 16.07
C ASP A 245 -23.49 13.23 14.67
N SER A 246 -24.35 12.92 13.70
CA SER A 246 -23.91 12.57 12.34
C SER A 246 -23.09 13.67 11.65
N PRO A 247 -23.43 14.97 11.75
CA PRO A 247 -22.58 16.05 11.22
C PRO A 247 -21.14 16.03 11.76
N THR A 248 -20.97 15.86 13.07
CA THR A 248 -19.65 15.75 13.71
C THR A 248 -18.88 14.55 13.18
N LEU A 249 -19.51 13.38 13.13
CA LEU A 249 -18.89 12.14 12.63
C LEU A 249 -18.56 12.21 11.14
N ALA A 250 -19.42 12.83 10.33
CA ALA A 250 -19.18 13.02 8.90
C ALA A 250 -17.96 13.90 8.65
N LYS A 251 -17.83 15.02 9.39
CA LYS A 251 -16.64 15.89 9.31
C LYS A 251 -15.38 15.13 9.70
N ALA A 252 -15.40 14.41 10.82
CA ALA A 252 -14.27 13.62 11.27
C ALA A 252 -13.89 12.53 10.25
N SER A 253 -14.88 11.85 9.64
CA SER A 253 -14.64 10.81 8.64
C SER A 253 -13.90 11.31 7.40
N GLN A 254 -14.05 12.59 7.04
CA GLN A 254 -13.31 13.20 5.92
C GLN A 254 -11.85 13.49 6.26
N VAL A 255 -11.50 13.56 7.55
CA VAL A 255 -10.15 13.89 8.03
C VAL A 255 -9.31 12.63 8.24
N VAL A 256 -9.91 11.51 8.66
CA VAL A 256 -9.14 10.29 9.01
C VAL A 256 -8.61 9.52 7.79
N ASN A 257 -9.17 9.76 6.60
CA ASN A 257 -8.73 9.12 5.36
C ASN A 257 -7.39 9.74 4.94
N SER A 258 -6.30 9.03 5.19
CA SER A 258 -4.94 9.53 5.00
C SER A 258 -3.99 8.38 4.62
N GLY A 259 -2.75 8.71 4.27
CA GLY A 259 -1.70 7.73 4.00
C GLY A 259 -0.89 7.34 5.23
N PHE A 260 0.08 6.45 5.03
CA PHE A 260 1.05 6.08 6.07
C PHE A 260 1.74 7.28 6.72
N ALA A 261 2.10 7.13 8.00
CA ALA A 261 2.80 8.15 8.78
C ALA A 261 2.07 9.51 8.84
N ALA A 262 0.76 9.55 8.57
CA ALA A 262 -0.06 10.71 8.84
C ALA A 262 0.05 11.10 10.33
N PRO A 263 0.10 12.40 10.67
CA PRO A 263 0.12 12.84 12.05
C PRO A 263 -1.21 12.54 12.74
N ILE A 264 -1.23 12.68 14.06
CA ILE A 264 -2.50 12.75 14.80
C ILE A 264 -3.19 14.06 14.41
N LEU A 265 -4.39 13.96 13.85
CA LEU A 265 -5.15 15.09 13.33
C LEU A 265 -6.17 15.57 14.35
N ASP A 266 -6.56 16.84 14.25
CA ASP A 266 -7.74 17.34 14.94
C ASP A 266 -9.00 16.93 14.15
N ILE A 267 -9.70 15.91 14.64
CA ILE A 267 -10.94 15.41 14.03
C ILE A 267 -12.19 16.08 14.62
N GLY A 268 -12.02 17.05 15.53
CA GLY A 268 -13.11 17.82 16.16
C GLY A 268 -13.58 17.31 17.51
N PHE A 269 -12.97 16.24 18.07
CA PHE A 269 -13.20 15.71 19.41
C PHE A 269 -12.04 14.81 19.88
#